data_AF-A0A1Y3CHZ7-F1
#
_entry.id   AF-A0A1Y3CHZ7-F1
#
_cell.length_a   1.000
_cell.length_b   1.000
_cell.length_c   1.000
_cell.angle_alpha   90.00
_cell.angle_beta   90.00
_cell.angle_gamma   90.00
#
_symmetry.space_group_name_H-M   'P 1'
#
loop_
_entity.id
_entity.type
_entity.pdbx_description
1 polymer ?
#
loop_
_entity_poly.entity_id
_entity_poly.type
_entity_poly.pdbx_seq_one_letter_code
_entity_poly.pdbx_strand_id
1 'polypeptide(L)' 'MSDLSVVVGQLIRNARHNKKISQEKLALICDIDRSYLGRIERGEVNITIEKLYELATALEMDAKNLLP' A
#
# COMPACT_ATOMS: atom_id res chain seq x y z
N MET A 1 -3.74 14.80 -8.26
CA MET A 1 -4.01 13.68 -7.34
C MET A 1 -4.49 14.24 -6.03
N SER A 2 -5.31 13.51 -5.26
CA SER A 2 -5.75 13.99 -3.95
C SER A 2 -4.60 13.90 -2.94
N ASP A 3 -4.48 14.88 -2.05
CA ASP A 3 -3.47 14.83 -0.97
C ASP A 3 -3.62 13.55 -0.13
N LEU A 4 -4.85 13.05 0.00
CA LEU A 4 -5.18 11.81 0.71
C LEU A 4 -4.49 10.58 0.09
N SER A 5 -4.57 10.39 -1.23
CA SER A 5 -3.98 9.24 -1.92
C SER A 5 -2.45 9.22 -1.80
N VAL A 6 -1.82 10.39 -1.77
CA VAL A 6 -0.36 10.54 -1.58
C VAL A 6 0.05 10.15 -0.16
N VAL A 7 -0.68 10.62 0.86
CA VAL A 7 -0.41 10.27 2.26
C VAL A 7 -0.55 8.77 2.49
N VAL A 8 -1.66 8.18 2.05
CA VAL A 8 -1.92 6.73 2.15
C VAL A 8 -0.82 5.93 1.43
N GLY A 9 -0.46 6.32 0.21
CA GLY A 9 0.63 5.69 -0.55
C GLY A 9 1.97 5.71 0.18
N GLN A 10 2.31 6.84 0.81
CA GLN A 10 3.53 6.97 1.59
C GLN A 10 3.51 6.11 2.87
N LEU A 11 2.37 6.00 3.55
CA LEU A 11 2.20 5.12 4.71
C LEU A 11 2.41 3.65 4.33
N ILE A 12 1.81 3.20 3.22
CA ILE A 12 2.01 1.84 2.68
C ILE A 12 3.49 1.60 2.36
N ARG A 13 4.14 2.55 1.68
CA ARG A 13 5.56 2.47 1.35
C ARG A 13 6.43 2.35 2.60
N ASN A 14 6.17 3.17 3.62
CA ASN A 14 6.90 3.16 4.87
C ASN A 14 6.72 1.83 5.62
N ALA A 15 5.48 1.34 5.73
CA ALA A 15 5.19 0.04 6.33
C ALA A 15 5.90 -1.11 5.60
N ARG A 16 5.91 -1.08 4.26
CA ARG A 16 6.65 -2.06 3.45
C ARG A 16 8.16 -2.03 3.75
N HIS A 17 8.76 -0.85 3.83
CA HIS A 17 10.17 -0.70 4.17
C HIS A 17 10.49 -1.16 5.60
N ASN A 18 9.61 -0.90 6.57
CA ASN A 18 9.76 -1.37 7.95
C ASN A 18 9.76 -2.91 8.02
N LYS A 19 8.95 -3.56 7.18
CA LYS A 19 8.97 -5.02 6.99
C LYS A 19 10.14 -5.56 6.16
N LYS A 20 10.97 -4.68 5.58
CA LYS A 20 12.13 -5.04 4.73
C LYS A 20 11.76 -5.92 3.53
N ILE A 21 10.58 -5.73 2.94
CA ILE A 21 10.16 -6.45 1.74
C ILE A 21 10.17 -5.56 0.49
N SER A 22 10.42 -6.15 -0.68
CA SER A 22 10.37 -5.44 -1.97
C SER A 22 8.92 -5.18 -2.42
N GLN A 23 8.76 -4.29 -3.41
CA GLN A 23 7.46 -4.11 -4.07
C GLN A 23 6.98 -5.42 -4.70
N GLU A 24 7.85 -6.15 -5.38
CA GLU A 24 7.55 -7.48 -5.93
C GLU A 24 7.01 -8.44 -4.87
N LYS A 25 7.64 -8.46 -3.69
CA LYS A 25 7.20 -9.36 -2.62
C LYS A 25 5.83 -8.97 -2.08
N LEU A 26 5.58 -7.69 -1.83
CA LEU A 26 4.27 -7.23 -1.35
C LEU A 26 3.17 -7.42 -2.41
N ALA A 27 3.48 -7.12 -3.67
CA ALA A 27 2.57 -7.29 -4.79
C ALA A 27 2.17 -8.76 -4.97
N LEU A 28 3.13 -9.68 -4.83
CA LEU A 28 2.88 -11.13 -4.84
C LEU A 28 1.98 -11.56 -3.67
N ILE A 29 2.18 -11.03 -2.46
CA ILE A 29 1.34 -11.35 -1.30
C ILE A 29 -0.10 -10.85 -1.50
N CYS A 30 -0.26 -9.67 -2.10
CA CYS A 30 -1.57 -9.06 -2.33
C CYS A 30 -2.24 -9.49 -3.65
N ASP A 31 -1.62 -10.41 -4.40
CA ASP A 31 -2.05 -10.85 -5.73
C ASP A 31 -2.36 -9.67 -6.68
N ILE A 32 -1.43 -8.72 -6.75
CA ILE A 32 -1.52 -7.56 -7.65
C ILE A 32 -0.27 -7.40 -8.50
N ASP A 33 -0.40 -6.67 -9.61
CA ASP A 33 0.75 -6.28 -10.41
C ASP A 33 1.70 -5.36 -9.62
N ARG A 34 3.00 -5.62 -9.74
CA ARG A 34 4.04 -4.83 -9.06
C ARG A 34 4.02 -3.36 -9.48
N SER A 35 3.73 -3.06 -10.75
CA SER A 35 3.61 -1.68 -11.23
C SER A 35 2.34 -1.01 -10.69
N TYR A 36 1.25 -1.75 -10.49
CA TYR A 36 0.08 -1.25 -9.77
C TYR A 36 0.42 -0.90 -8.32
N LEU A 37 1.11 -1.77 -7.57
CA LEU A 37 1.60 -1.44 -6.22
C LEU A 37 2.50 -0.19 -6.23
N GLY A 38 3.40 -0.07 -7.21
CA GLY A 38 4.25 1.11 -7.35
C GLY A 38 3.45 2.40 -7.54
N ARG A 39 2.37 2.35 -8.33
CA ARG A 39 1.45 3.49 -8.51
C ARG A 39 0.69 3.81 -7.22
N ILE A 40 0.29 2.79 -6.44
CA ILE A 40 -0.34 2.98 -5.12
C ILE A 40 0.61 3.74 -4.19
N GLU A 41 1.87 3.28 -4.06
CA GLU A 41 2.84 3.91 -3.17
C GLU A 41 3.19 5.36 -3.53
N ARG A 42 3.07 5.73 -4.81
CA ARG A 42 3.26 7.11 -5.28
C ARG A 42 1.98 7.94 -5.23
N GLY A 43 0.86 7.36 -4.78
CA GLY A 43 -0.44 8.01 -4.76
C GLY A 43 -0.94 8.36 -6.17
N GLU A 44 -0.60 7.55 -7.19
CA GLU A 44 -0.97 7.71 -8.61
C GLU A 44 -2.24 6.92 -9.00
N VAL A 45 -2.81 6.17 -8.05
CA VAL A 45 -4.15 5.56 -8.18
C VAL A 45 -4.96 5.75 -6.90
N ASN A 46 -6.28 5.77 -7.04
CA ASN A 46 -7.19 5.60 -5.92
C ASN A 46 -7.39 4.10 -5.69
N ILE A 47 -7.29 3.66 -4.45
CA ILE A 47 -7.55 2.28 -4.04
C ILE A 47 -8.92 2.17 -3.37
N THR A 48 -9.54 1.01 -3.46
CA THR A 48 -10.78 0.73 -2.72
C THR A 48 -10.47 0.46 -1.26
N ILE A 49 -11.51 0.49 -0.42
CA ILE A 49 -11.38 0.11 0.98
C ILE A 49 -10.97 -1.37 1.08
N GLU A 50 -11.49 -2.29 0.25
CA GLU A 50 -11.06 -3.69 0.31
C GLU A 50 -9.56 -3.82 0.05
N LYS A 51 -9.04 -3.11 -0.96
CA LYS A 51 -7.61 -3.15 -1.29
C LYS A 51 -6.74 -2.57 -0.16
N LEU A 52 -7.21 -1.55 0.55
CA LEU A 52 -6.54 -1.03 1.75
C LEU A 52 -6.42 -2.11 2.84
N TYR A 53 -7.49 -2.85 3.10
CA TYR A 53 -7.50 -3.92 4.10
C TYR A 53 -6.64 -5.13 3.70
N GLU A 54 -6.61 -5.48 2.42
CA GLU A 54 -5.69 -6.52 1.91
C GLU A 54 -4.24 -6.12 2.11
N LEU A 55 -3.87 -4.87 1.76
CA LEU A 55 -2.53 -4.34 1.98
C LEU A 55 -2.17 -4.31 3.47
N ALA A 56 -3.09 -3.86 4.33
CA ALA A 56 -2.88 -3.85 5.77
C ALA A 56 -2.64 -5.26 6.32
N THR A 57 -3.41 -6.25 5.85
CA THR A 57 -3.26 -7.66 6.20
C THR A 57 -1.90 -8.21 5.76
N ALA A 58 -1.49 -7.96 4.51
CA ALA A 58 -0.17 -8.33 3.99
C ALA A 58 0.98 -7.64 4.75
N LEU A 59 0.73 -6.42 5.24
CA LEU A 59 1.64 -5.65 6.07
C LEU A 59 1.51 -5.98 7.57
N GLU A 60 0.74 -7.01 7.94
CA GLU A 60 0.49 -7.45 9.33
C GLU A 60 0.19 -6.28 10.29
N MET A 61 -0.69 -5.38 9.86
CA MET A 61 -1.08 -4.22 10.65
C MET A 61 -2.55 -3.87 10.46
N ASP A 62 -3.08 -3.08 11.39
CA ASP A 62 -4.43 -2.54 11.29
C ASP A 62 -4.52 -1.49 10.17
N ALA A 63 -5.58 -1.53 9.38
CA ALA A 63 -5.83 -0.61 8.26
C ALA A 63 -5.85 0.86 8.69
N LYS A 64 -6.21 1.16 9.95
CA LYS A 64 -6.15 2.53 10.49
C LYS A 64 -4.74 3.14 10.46
N ASN A 65 -3.70 2.31 10.49
CA ASN A 65 -2.30 2.77 10.42
C ASN A 65 -1.88 3.18 8.99
N LEU A 66 -2.74 2.92 8.00
CA LEU A 66 -2.54 3.33 6.60
C LEU A 66 -3.41 4.53 6.22
N LEU A 67 -4.13 5.12 7.17
CA LEU A 67 -4.94 6.32 7.00
C LEU A 67 -4.20 7.55 7.60
N PRO A 68 -4.44 8.77 7.09
CA PRO A 68 -3.92 10.00 7.69
C PRO A 68 -4.46 10.28 9.09
#